data_AF-A0A538RAS0-F1
#
_entry.id   AF-A0A538RAS0-F1
#
_cell.length_a   1.000
_cell.length_b   1.000
_cell.length_c   1.000
_cell.angle_alpha   90.00
_cell.angle_beta   90.00
_cell.angle_gamma   90.00
#
_symmetry.space_group_name_H-M   'P 1'
#
loop_
_entity.id
_entity.type
_entity.pdbx_description
1 polymer ?
#
loop_
_entity_poly.entity_id
_entity_poly.type
_entity_poly.pdbx_seq_one_letter_code
_entity_poly.pdbx_strand_id
1 'polypeptide(L)'
;MVRAIVVGFFLMFMDGPVWAAEAEPFNPDAPFQQGLTTSLLRSLLNQAFDRLEDHIEIMGTLDSDDGKGDRQGHLQLKIYPEGKSKSDEHVAAEGWFHVTPEGGQHDWHFRFTLPKDRKNSPLQFEEPL
;
A
#
# COMPACT_ATOMS: atom_id res chain seq x y z
N MET A 1 -18.56 67.78 -5.38
CA MET A 1 -19.73 67.45 -4.54
C MET A 1 -20.31 66.05 -4.79
N VAL A 2 -20.26 65.50 -6.02
CA VAL A 2 -20.80 64.15 -6.33
C VAL A 2 -20.08 63.01 -5.59
N ARG A 3 -18.76 63.09 -5.38
CA ARG A 3 -17.97 62.04 -4.71
C ARG A 3 -18.31 61.85 -3.22
N ALA A 4 -18.72 62.90 -2.51
CA ALA A 4 -19.05 62.80 -1.09
C ALA A 4 -20.40 62.11 -0.85
N ILE A 5 -21.35 62.25 -1.79
CA ILE A 5 -22.67 61.64 -1.72
C ILE A 5 -22.58 60.12 -1.93
N VAL A 6 -21.69 59.66 -2.83
CA VAL A 6 -21.48 58.24 -3.11
C VAL A 6 -20.88 57.51 -1.90
N VAL A 7 -19.95 58.14 -1.17
CA VAL A 7 -19.35 57.57 0.04
C VAL A 7 -20.37 57.49 1.19
N GLY A 8 -21.22 58.51 1.34
CA GLY A 8 -22.30 58.50 2.32
C GLY A 8 -23.35 57.42 2.06
N PHE A 9 -23.70 57.18 0.78
CA PHE A 9 -24.62 56.11 0.40
C PHE A 9 -24.03 54.72 0.68
N PHE A 10 -22.73 54.50 0.43
CA PHE A 10 -22.10 53.20 0.63
C PHE A 10 -22.03 52.77 2.11
N LEU A 11 -21.90 53.72 3.03
CA LEU A 11 -21.82 53.44 4.46
C LEU A 11 -23.20 53.11 5.07
N MET A 12 -24.28 53.65 4.50
CA MET A 12 -25.64 53.45 5.03
C MET A 12 -26.24 52.05 4.74
N PHE A 13 -25.63 51.29 3.82
CA PHE A 13 -26.07 49.92 3.46
C PHE A 13 -25.30 48.82 4.18
N MET A 14 -24.35 49.14 5.08
CA MET A 14 -23.59 48.12 5.83
C MET A 14 -24.11 47.85 7.25
N ASP A 15 -25.14 48.56 7.73
CA ASP A 15 -25.80 48.31 9.02
C ASP A 15 -26.92 47.24 8.92
N GLY A 16 -26.64 46.15 8.20
CA GLY A 16 -27.44 44.93 8.34
C GLY A 16 -26.99 44.18 9.59
N PRO A 17 -27.88 43.77 10.52
CA PRO A 17 -27.46 42.97 11.66
C PRO A 17 -26.89 41.65 11.12
N VAL A 18 -25.59 41.42 11.31
CA VAL A 18 -25.00 40.07 11.24
C VAL A 18 -25.55 39.33 12.44
N TRP A 19 -26.71 38.71 12.26
CA TRP A 19 -27.20 37.70 13.18
C TRP A 19 -26.15 36.61 13.17
N ALA A 20 -25.54 36.37 14.33
CA ALA A 20 -24.73 35.18 14.57
C ALA A 20 -25.63 33.96 14.32
N ALA A 21 -25.64 33.48 13.09
CA ALA A 21 -26.16 32.17 12.76
C ALA A 21 -25.37 31.21 13.64
N GLU A 22 -26.10 30.47 14.47
CA GLU A 22 -25.61 29.35 15.26
C GLU A 22 -24.65 28.57 14.36
N ALA A 23 -23.34 28.65 14.66
CA ALA A 23 -22.36 27.95 13.87
C ALA A 23 -22.71 26.46 14.01
N GLU A 24 -23.09 25.82 12.90
CA GLU A 24 -23.26 24.37 12.89
C GLU A 24 -22.03 23.78 13.58
N PRO A 25 -22.21 22.90 14.60
CA PRO A 25 -21.10 22.33 15.31
C PRO A 25 -20.19 21.68 14.27
N PHE A 26 -18.99 22.24 14.10
CA PHE A 26 -18.03 21.79 13.11
C PHE A 26 -17.80 20.30 13.34
N ASN A 27 -18.33 19.50 12.41
CA ASN A 27 -18.16 18.06 12.44
C ASN A 27 -17.00 17.72 11.49
N PRO A 28 -15.78 17.48 12.03
CA PRO A 28 -14.63 17.11 11.20
C PRO A 28 -14.84 15.79 10.46
N ASP A 29 -15.80 14.96 10.91
CA ASP A 29 -16.12 13.67 10.31
C ASP A 29 -17.17 13.76 9.19
N ALA A 30 -17.90 14.88 9.05
CA ALA A 30 -18.94 15.04 8.02
C ALA A 30 -18.43 14.83 6.57
N PRO A 31 -17.22 15.31 6.19
CA PRO A 31 -16.66 15.05 4.85
C PRO A 31 -16.33 13.57 4.64
N PHE A 32 -15.97 12.83 5.70
CA PHE A 32 -15.66 11.41 5.62
C PHE A 32 -16.94 10.55 5.58
N GLN A 33 -17.96 10.95 6.35
CA GLN A 33 -19.29 10.34 6.34
C GLN A 33 -19.99 10.49 4.98
N GLN A 34 -19.77 11.61 4.28
CA GLN A 34 -20.34 11.86 2.96
C GLN A 34 -19.41 11.44 1.80
N GLY A 35 -18.09 11.53 1.98
CA GLY A 35 -17.09 11.34 0.92
C GLY A 35 -16.50 9.94 0.80
N LEU A 36 -16.41 9.18 1.90
CA LEU A 36 -15.97 7.77 1.86
C LEU A 36 -17.18 6.85 1.75
N THR A 37 -17.80 6.87 0.58
CA THR A 37 -18.84 5.89 0.27
C THR A 37 -18.25 4.49 0.20
N THR A 38 -19.03 3.47 0.54
CA THR A 38 -18.62 2.06 0.44
C THR A 38 -18.10 1.70 -0.95
N SER A 39 -18.64 2.32 -2.02
CA SER A 39 -18.18 2.13 -3.39
C SER A 39 -16.79 2.73 -3.64
N LEU A 40 -16.50 3.93 -3.12
CA LEU A 40 -15.19 4.55 -3.23
C LEU A 40 -14.13 3.77 -2.46
N LEU A 41 -14.44 3.36 -1.22
CA LEU A 41 -13.56 2.48 -0.42
C LEU A 41 -13.28 1.17 -1.15
N ARG A 42 -14.31 0.53 -1.71
CA ARG A 42 -14.15 -0.71 -2.49
C ARG A 42 -13.28 -0.49 -3.72
N SER A 43 -13.45 0.62 -4.44
CA SER A 43 -12.63 0.95 -5.61
C SER A 43 -11.16 1.15 -5.24
N LEU A 44 -10.88 1.88 -4.14
CA LEU A 44 -9.52 2.10 -3.66
C LEU A 44 -8.86 0.80 -3.22
N LEU A 45 -9.59 -0.06 -2.51
CA LEU A 45 -9.10 -1.37 -2.10
C LEU A 45 -8.80 -2.26 -3.31
N ASN A 46 -9.70 -2.33 -4.28
CA ASN A 46 -9.46 -3.08 -5.52
C ASN A 46 -8.22 -2.56 -6.25
N GLN A 47 -8.09 -1.24 -6.40
CA GLN A 47 -6.93 -0.63 -7.03
C GLN A 47 -5.63 -0.95 -6.25
N ALA A 48 -5.68 -0.97 -4.92
CA ALA A 48 -4.53 -1.35 -4.10
C ALA A 48 -4.17 -2.83 -4.28
N PHE A 49 -5.16 -3.73 -4.36
CA PHE A 49 -4.94 -5.15 -4.66
C PHE A 49 -4.37 -5.36 -6.06
N ASP A 50 -4.91 -4.71 -7.08
CA ASP A 50 -4.40 -4.80 -8.46
C ASP A 50 -2.92 -4.36 -8.53
N ARG A 51 -2.56 -3.29 -7.81
CA ARG A 51 -1.17 -2.83 -7.72
C ARG A 51 -0.30 -3.81 -6.94
N LEU A 52 -0.78 -4.35 -5.83
CA LEU A 52 -0.04 -5.32 -5.04
C LEU A 52 0.22 -6.60 -5.83
N GLU A 53 -0.80 -7.09 -6.54
CA GLU A 53 -0.71 -8.26 -7.40
C GLU A 53 0.33 -8.04 -8.50
N ASP A 54 0.41 -6.85 -9.09
CA ASP A 54 1.45 -6.55 -10.08
C ASP A 54 2.88 -6.58 -9.48
N HIS A 55 3.06 -6.33 -8.18
CA HIS A 55 4.40 -6.20 -7.57
C HIS A 55 4.84 -7.44 -6.79
N ILE A 56 3.92 -8.34 -6.43
CA ILE A 56 4.23 -9.49 -5.58
C ILE A 56 3.76 -10.79 -6.24
N GLU A 57 4.59 -11.82 -6.12
CA GLU A 57 4.26 -13.19 -6.49
C GLU A 57 4.67 -14.12 -5.36
N ILE A 58 3.72 -14.91 -4.88
CA ILE A 58 3.94 -15.92 -3.83
C ILE A 58 3.52 -17.26 -4.41
N MET A 59 4.45 -18.21 -4.44
CA MET A 59 4.22 -19.57 -4.88
C MET A 59 4.61 -20.53 -3.77
N GLY A 60 3.76 -21.52 -3.50
CA GLY A 60 4.03 -22.56 -2.52
C GLY A 60 3.60 -23.90 -3.09
N THR A 61 4.50 -24.88 -3.05
CA THR A 61 4.18 -26.27 -3.37
C THR A 61 4.53 -27.14 -2.17
N LEU A 62 3.65 -28.08 -1.87
CA LEU A 62 3.87 -29.09 -0.84
C LEU A 62 3.63 -30.44 -1.49
N ASP A 63 4.72 -31.13 -1.80
CA ASP A 63 4.65 -32.49 -2.28
C ASP A 63 4.50 -33.38 -1.05
N SER A 64 3.29 -33.90 -0.90
CA SER A 64 2.97 -34.93 0.07
C SER A 64 2.83 -36.21 -0.72
N ASP A 65 3.87 -37.06 -0.78
CA ASP A 65 3.72 -38.31 -1.51
C ASP A 65 4.18 -39.56 -0.76
N ASP A 66 3.48 -40.64 -1.10
CA ASP A 66 3.80 -42.05 -0.88
C ASP A 66 3.66 -42.66 0.52
N GLY A 67 2.74 -42.20 1.38
CA GLY A 67 2.29 -42.98 2.56
C GLY A 67 3.37 -43.33 3.60
N LYS A 68 4.63 -42.93 3.36
CA LYS A 68 5.82 -43.12 4.18
C LYS A 68 6.12 -41.91 5.06
N GLY A 69 5.31 -40.85 4.94
CA GLY A 69 5.36 -39.63 5.76
C GLY A 69 6.46 -38.63 5.40
N ASP A 70 7.16 -38.85 4.29
CA ASP A 70 8.13 -37.90 3.73
C ASP A 70 7.41 -36.65 3.20
N ARG A 71 7.92 -35.47 3.53
CA ARG A 71 7.32 -34.18 3.15
C ARG A 71 8.37 -33.28 2.55
N GLN A 72 8.14 -32.86 1.32
CA GLN A 72 8.94 -31.85 0.67
C GLN A 72 8.08 -30.62 0.41
N GLY A 73 8.62 -29.45 0.70
CA GLY A 73 7.96 -28.19 0.38
C GLY A 73 8.90 -27.18 -0.21
N HIS A 74 8.33 -26.33 -1.05
CA HIS A 74 9.01 -25.20 -1.67
C HIS A 74 8.12 -23.96 -1.52
N LEU A 75 8.71 -22.88 -1.03
CA LEU A 75 8.09 -21.56 -0.93
C LEU A 75 8.96 -20.56 -1.70
N GLN A 76 8.35 -19.79 -2.57
CA GLN A 76 8.98 -18.74 -3.35
C GLN A 76 8.20 -17.44 -3.18
N LEU A 77 8.92 -16.38 -2.84
CA LEU A 77 8.45 -15.00 -2.84
C LEU A 77 9.26 -14.23 -3.87
N LYS A 78 8.59 -13.54 -4.80
CA LYS A 78 9.20 -12.57 -5.70
C LYS A 78 8.56 -11.20 -5.51
N ILE A 79 9.40 -10.18 -5.48
CA ILE A 79 9.01 -8.77 -5.41
C ILE A 79 9.55 -8.08 -6.65
N TYR A 80 8.66 -7.49 -7.45
CA TYR A 80 8.94 -6.77 -8.69
C TYR A 80 8.84 -5.26 -8.40
N PRO A 81 9.95 -4.54 -8.19
CA PRO A 81 9.91 -3.14 -7.77
C PRO A 81 9.19 -2.21 -8.75
N GLU A 82 9.30 -2.49 -10.05
CA GLU A 82 8.66 -1.73 -11.12
C GLU A 82 7.29 -2.29 -11.55
N GLY A 83 6.90 -3.43 -10.97
CA GLY A 83 5.75 -4.23 -11.38
C GLY A 83 6.07 -5.24 -12.49
N LYS A 84 5.47 -6.44 -12.38
CA LYS A 84 5.57 -7.55 -13.34
C LYS A 84 5.19 -7.13 -14.75
N SER A 85 4.24 -6.21 -14.87
CA SER A 85 3.79 -5.67 -16.15
C SER A 85 4.83 -4.84 -16.89
N LYS A 86 5.82 -4.27 -16.18
CA LYS A 86 6.84 -3.38 -16.76
C LYS A 86 8.21 -4.01 -16.89
N SER A 87 8.58 -4.87 -15.93
CA SER A 87 9.90 -5.46 -15.86
C SER A 87 9.85 -6.86 -15.24
N ASP A 88 10.69 -7.74 -15.77
CA ASP A 88 10.95 -9.07 -15.17
C ASP A 88 12.03 -9.00 -14.07
N GLU A 89 12.56 -7.80 -13.78
CA GLU A 89 13.48 -7.61 -12.66
C GLU A 89 12.77 -7.74 -11.33
N HIS A 90 13.30 -8.63 -10.49
CA HIS A 90 12.73 -8.92 -9.20
C HIS A 90 13.79 -9.27 -8.16
N VAL A 91 13.40 -9.10 -6.91
CA VAL A 91 14.06 -9.69 -5.75
C VAL A 91 13.32 -10.99 -5.45
N ALA A 92 14.03 -12.11 -5.36
CA ALA A 92 13.44 -13.40 -4.97
C ALA A 92 13.97 -13.87 -3.62
N ALA A 93 13.10 -14.48 -2.83
CA ALA A 93 13.45 -15.29 -1.67
C ALA A 93 12.78 -16.65 -1.82
N GLU A 94 13.57 -17.72 -1.78
CA GLU A 94 13.11 -19.09 -1.95
C GLU A 94 13.55 -19.93 -0.75
N GLY A 95 12.68 -20.84 -0.34
CA GLY A 95 12.93 -21.79 0.73
C GLY A 95 12.49 -23.19 0.28
N TRP A 96 13.36 -24.18 0.46
CA TRP A 96 13.03 -25.59 0.29
C TRP A 96 13.22 -26.30 1.61
N PHE A 97 12.33 -27.22 1.92
CA PHE A 97 12.50 -28.12 3.04
C PHE A 97 12.19 -29.54 2.62
N HIS A 98 12.91 -30.47 3.22
CA HIS A 98 12.67 -31.90 3.10
C HIS A 98 12.69 -32.51 4.50
N VAL A 99 11.61 -33.18 4.87
CA VAL A 99 11.39 -33.75 6.19
C VAL A 99 10.96 -35.21 6.04
N THR A 100 11.84 -36.13 6.46
CA THR A 100 11.58 -37.56 6.46
C THR A 100 11.26 -38.05 7.89
N PRO A 101 10.27 -38.92 8.10
CA PRO A 101 9.97 -39.46 9.42
C PRO A 101 11.01 -40.51 9.84
N GLU A 102 11.19 -40.64 11.16
CA GLU A 102 12.08 -41.60 11.84
C GLU A 102 13.58 -41.45 11.54
N GLY A 103 14.23 -40.46 12.17
CA GLY A 103 15.69 -40.38 12.24
C GLY A 103 16.40 -40.11 10.90
N GLY A 104 15.64 -39.75 9.86
CA GLY A 104 16.13 -39.32 8.56
C GLY A 104 16.73 -37.91 8.58
N GLN A 105 17.38 -37.55 7.48
CA GLN A 105 17.99 -36.25 7.28
C GLN A 105 16.91 -35.19 7.04
N HIS A 106 17.04 -34.03 7.70
CA HIS A 106 16.21 -32.86 7.44
C HIS A 106 17.05 -31.83 6.72
N ASP A 107 16.66 -31.48 5.51
CA ASP A 107 17.37 -30.50 4.70
C ASP A 107 16.54 -29.23 4.56
N TRP A 108 17.18 -28.10 4.83
CA TRP A 108 16.60 -26.77 4.69
C TRP A 108 17.51 -25.93 3.83
N HIS A 109 16.97 -25.39 2.75
CA HIS A 109 17.71 -24.54 1.83
C HIS A 109 17.00 -23.20 1.69
N PHE A 110 17.80 -22.13 1.67
CA PHE A 110 17.31 -20.77 1.46
C PHE A 110 18.15 -20.11 0.38
N ARG A 111 17.49 -19.45 -0.58
CA ARG A 111 18.16 -18.69 -1.64
C ARG A 111 17.56 -17.31 -1.75
N PHE A 112 18.44 -16.30 -1.79
CA PHE A 112 18.08 -14.92 -2.06
C PHE A 112 18.68 -14.50 -3.39
N THR A 113 17.84 -13.96 -4.28
CA THR A 113 18.26 -13.47 -5.59
C THR A 113 18.00 -11.98 -5.66
N LEU A 114 19.06 -11.20 -5.95
CA LEU A 114 18.96 -9.77 -6.19
C LEU A 114 18.87 -9.48 -7.70
N PRO A 115 18.26 -8.34 -8.09
CA PRO A 115 18.26 -7.88 -9.48
C PRO A 115 19.69 -7.74 -10.01
N LYS A 116 19.91 -8.18 -11.26
CA LYS A 116 21.24 -8.19 -11.89
C LYS A 116 21.80 -6.78 -12.13
N ASP A 117 20.93 -5.77 -12.25
CA ASP A 117 21.34 -4.40 -12.60
C ASP A 117 21.71 -3.53 -11.39
N ARG A 118 21.78 -4.12 -10.19
CA ARG A 118 22.16 -3.41 -8.95
C ARG A 118 23.67 -3.13 -8.84
N LYS A 119 24.37 -2.95 -9.97
CA LYS A 119 25.80 -2.62 -9.97
C LYS A 119 26.12 -1.24 -9.39
N ASN A 120 25.15 -0.34 -9.21
CA ASN A 120 25.42 1.06 -8.81
C ASN A 120 24.50 1.65 -7.74
N SER A 121 24.08 0.90 -6.71
CA SER A 121 23.60 1.55 -5.48
C SER A 121 23.76 0.60 -4.30
N PRO A 122 24.80 0.76 -3.45
CA PRO A 122 24.74 0.16 -2.13
C PRO A 122 23.48 0.69 -1.45
N LEU A 123 22.72 -0.20 -0.82
CA LEU A 123 21.68 0.17 0.13
C LEU A 123 22.35 1.00 1.23
N GLN A 124 22.38 2.32 1.06
CA GLN A 124 22.79 3.24 2.11
C GLN A 124 21.64 3.27 3.11
N PHE A 125 21.77 2.47 4.15
CA PHE A 125 21.01 2.70 5.36
C PHE A 125 21.58 3.98 5.95
N GLU A 126 20.83 5.09 5.87
CA GLU A 126 21.17 6.28 6.63
C GLU A 126 21.09 5.90 8.12
N GLU A 127 22.23 5.98 8.81
CA GLU A 127 22.27 5.86 10.26
C GLU A 127 21.44 7.00 10.86
N PRO A 128 20.53 6.71 11.81
CA PRO A 128 19.80 7.77 12.51
C PRO A 128 20.78 8.62 13.33
N LEU A 129 20.70 9.94 13.13
CA LEU A 129 21.41 10.99 13.86
C LEU A 129 21.18 10.93 15.38
#